data_AF-A0AAJ2GZM8-F1
#
_entry.id   AF-A0AAJ2GZM8-F1
#
_cell.length_a   1.000
_cell.length_b   1.000
_cell.length_c   1.000
_cell.angle_alpha   90.00
_cell.angle_beta   90.00
_cell.angle_gamma   90.00
#
_symmetry.space_group_name_H-M   'P 1'
#
loop_
_entity.id
_entity.type
_entity.pdbx_description
1 polymer ?
#
loop_
_entity_poly.entity_id
_entity_poly.type
_entity_poly.pdbx_seq_one_letter_code
_entity_poly.pdbx_strand_id
1 'polypeptide(L)'
;TTQLGDALSMLAEKIEQEVNKTTADTKGDWKPLIFIMTDGSPTDDWRKGLERLKQVKTGVIVACAAGNAADTSVLKQITEVVVELATTDSNSIKAFFKWVSASVSTGSQKVDAGQKEVM
;
A
#
# COMPACT_ATOMS: atom_id res chain seq x y z
N THR A 1 12.87 -16.17 8.80
CA THR A 1 11.78 -15.62 9.63
C THR A 1 11.22 -14.42 8.93
N THR A 2 9.90 -14.21 8.97
CA THR A 2 9.22 -13.11 8.26
C THR A 2 8.46 -12.29 9.30
N GLN A 3 9.06 -11.20 9.78
CA GLN A 3 8.48 -10.33 10.82
C GLN A 3 7.58 -9.27 10.18
N LEU A 4 6.43 -9.69 9.65
CA LEU A 4 5.53 -8.82 8.90
C LEU A 4 4.85 -7.80 9.83
N GLY A 5 4.50 -8.18 11.06
CA GLY A 5 3.87 -7.29 12.03
C GLY A 5 4.77 -6.14 12.45
N ASP A 6 6.03 -6.43 12.76
CA ASP A 6 7.01 -5.40 13.08
C ASP A 6 7.24 -4.46 11.88
N ALA A 7 7.32 -5.03 10.66
CA ALA A 7 7.47 -4.24 9.44
C ALA A 7 6.27 -3.30 9.17
N LEU A 8 5.04 -3.78 9.35
CA LEU A 8 3.82 -2.97 9.19
C LEU A 8 3.73 -1.86 10.26
N SER A 9 4.15 -2.17 11.50
CA SER A 9 4.20 -1.18 12.58
C SER A 9 5.22 -0.08 12.29
N MET A 10 6.42 -0.47 11.85
CA MET A 10 7.48 0.45 11.45
C MET A 10 7.06 1.32 10.26
N LEU A 11 6.40 0.73 9.26
CA LEU A 11 5.87 1.48 8.13
C LEU A 11 4.88 2.56 8.59
N ALA A 12 3.97 2.23 9.51
CA ALA A 12 3.01 3.20 10.04
C ALA A 12 3.71 4.36 10.77
N GLU A 13 4.72 4.06 11.59
CA GLU A 13 5.53 5.08 12.27
C GLU A 13 6.24 5.99 11.27
N LYS A 14 6.85 5.41 10.23
CA LYS A 14 7.55 6.17 9.19
C LYS A 14 6.62 7.07 8.40
N ILE A 15 5.42 6.59 8.06
CA ILE A 15 4.40 7.41 7.39
C ILE A 15 4.02 8.61 8.25
N GLU A 16 3.87 8.46 9.56
CA GLU A 16 3.55 9.58 10.45
C GLU A 16 4.68 10.60 10.59
N GLN A 17 5.93 10.13 10.56
CA GLN A 17 7.12 10.97 10.69
C GLN A 17 7.45 11.73 9.40
N GLU A 18 7.25 11.08 8.24
CA GLU A 18 7.83 11.54 6.98
C GLU A 18 6.80 12.15 6.02
N VAL A 19 5.50 11.83 6.16
CA VAL A 19 4.44 12.34 5.26
C VAL A 19 3.85 13.63 5.82
N ASN A 20 4.05 14.73 5.09
CA ASN A 20 3.49 16.01 5.47
C ASN A 20 1.99 16.05 5.18
N LYS A 21 1.18 16.37 6.20
CA LYS A 21 -0.27 16.45 6.05
C LYS A 21 -0.67 17.81 5.48
N THR A 22 -1.65 17.82 4.58
CA THR A 22 -2.29 19.06 4.12
C THR A 22 -2.91 19.82 5.29
N THR A 23 -2.58 21.09 5.39
CA THR A 23 -3.17 22.06 6.32
C THR A 23 -4.07 23.02 5.54
N ALA A 24 -4.73 23.97 6.23
CA ALA A 24 -5.55 24.98 5.58
C ALA A 24 -4.72 25.86 4.61
N ASP A 25 -3.45 26.12 4.97
CA ASP A 25 -2.60 27.07 4.27
C ASP A 25 -1.58 26.40 3.33
N THR A 26 -1.35 25.10 3.45
CA THR A 26 -0.31 24.40 2.69
C THR A 26 -0.75 23.00 2.28
N LYS A 27 -0.60 22.71 0.98
CA LYS A 27 -0.78 21.37 0.43
C LYS A 27 0.35 20.45 0.94
N GLY A 28 -0.04 19.34 1.54
CA GLY A 28 0.89 18.30 1.98
C GLY A 28 1.19 17.26 0.90
N ASP A 29 1.88 16.21 1.31
CA ASP A 29 2.20 15.08 0.46
C ASP A 29 0.95 14.27 0.10
N TRP A 30 1.06 13.56 -1.02
CA TRP A 30 0.02 12.60 -1.42
C TRP A 30 0.00 11.42 -0.46
N LYS A 31 -1.16 10.76 -0.36
CA LYS A 31 -1.28 9.53 0.42
C LYS A 31 -0.28 8.48 -0.11
N PRO A 32 0.46 7.77 0.77
CA PRO A 32 1.47 6.81 0.34
C PRO A 32 0.92 5.67 -0.53
N LEU A 33 1.66 5.33 -1.58
CA LEU A 33 1.53 4.08 -2.34
C LEU A 33 2.50 3.05 -1.75
N ILE A 34 1.97 1.93 -1.28
CA ILE A 34 2.74 0.92 -0.53
C ILE A 34 2.81 -0.37 -1.35
N PHE A 35 4.02 -0.91 -1.52
CA PHE A 35 4.25 -2.25 -2.08
C PHE A 35 4.83 -3.15 -0.99
N ILE A 36 4.12 -4.21 -0.65
CA ILE A 36 4.58 -5.27 0.25
C ILE A 36 5.06 -6.42 -0.62
N MET A 37 6.33 -6.81 -0.49
CA MET A 37 6.88 -7.94 -1.23
C MET A 37 7.36 -8.98 -0.22
N THR A 38 6.85 -10.21 -0.31
CA THR A 38 7.28 -11.30 0.57
C THR A 38 7.19 -12.65 -0.13
N ASP A 39 8.16 -13.52 0.15
CA ASP A 39 8.24 -14.89 -0.34
C ASP A 39 7.85 -15.92 0.73
N GLY A 40 7.49 -15.48 1.94
CA GLY A 40 7.25 -16.33 3.11
C GLY A 40 6.01 -15.93 3.92
N SER A 41 5.63 -16.82 4.84
CA SER A 41 4.49 -16.60 5.75
C SER A 41 4.94 -15.83 7.00
N PRO A 42 4.10 -14.93 7.57
CA PRO A 42 4.43 -14.22 8.79
C PRO A 42 4.77 -15.17 9.94
N THR A 43 5.75 -14.78 10.75
CA THR A 43 6.23 -15.55 11.91
C THR A 43 5.95 -14.86 13.25
N ASP A 44 5.39 -13.66 13.21
CA ASP A 44 5.05 -12.80 14.33
C ASP A 44 3.54 -12.47 14.38
N ASP A 45 3.11 -11.70 15.37
CA ASP A 45 1.74 -11.19 15.46
C ASP A 45 1.51 -10.06 14.44
N TRP A 46 1.38 -10.46 13.17
CA TRP A 46 1.22 -9.54 12.06
C TRP A 46 -0.07 -8.71 12.13
N ARG A 47 -1.09 -9.19 12.85
CA ARG A 47 -2.36 -8.48 13.02
C ARG A 47 -2.17 -7.20 13.82
N LYS A 48 -1.31 -7.21 14.86
CA LYS A 48 -0.97 -6.00 15.61
C LYS A 48 -0.37 -4.92 14.71
N GLY A 49 0.54 -5.30 13.81
CA GLY A 49 1.12 -4.39 12.82
C GLY A 49 0.11 -3.88 11.80
N LEU A 50 -0.78 -4.74 11.32
CA LEU A 50 -1.86 -4.34 10.43
C LEU A 50 -2.80 -3.33 11.11
N GLU A 51 -3.21 -3.57 12.35
CA GLU A 51 -4.07 -2.64 13.09
C GLU A 51 -3.38 -1.29 13.29
N ARG A 52 -2.06 -1.28 13.51
CA ARG A 52 -1.28 -0.04 13.58
C ARG A 52 -1.24 0.70 12.25
N LEU A 53 -1.07 -0.01 11.13
CA LEU A 53 -1.08 0.57 9.79
C LEU A 53 -2.45 1.13 9.41
N LYS A 54 -3.55 0.51 9.84
CA LYS A 54 -4.91 1.04 9.63
C LYS A 54 -5.17 2.39 10.31
N GLN A 55 -4.39 2.76 11.34
CA GLN A 55 -4.51 4.06 12.00
C GLN A 55 -3.90 5.22 11.20
N VAL A 56 -3.09 4.93 10.16
CA VAL A 56 -2.46 5.95 9.32
C VAL A 56 -3.16 6.07 7.97
N LYS A 57 -3.17 7.28 7.40
CA LYS A 57 -3.81 7.53 6.10
C LYS A 57 -2.93 7.03 4.96
N THR A 58 -3.23 5.83 4.46
CA THR A 58 -2.59 5.26 3.27
C THR A 58 -3.42 5.50 2.01
N GLY A 59 -2.75 5.44 0.86
CA GLY A 59 -3.38 5.39 -0.45
C GLY A 59 -3.65 3.95 -0.84
N VAL A 60 -3.00 3.50 -1.91
CA VAL A 60 -3.10 2.13 -2.40
C VAL A 60 -2.04 1.27 -1.71
N ILE A 61 -2.43 0.07 -1.28
CA ILE A 61 -1.51 -0.96 -0.81
C ILE A 61 -1.57 -2.11 -1.82
N VAL A 62 -0.41 -2.54 -2.29
CA VAL A 62 -0.26 -3.70 -3.17
C VAL A 62 0.58 -4.73 -2.45
N ALA A 63 0.12 -5.97 -2.41
CA ALA A 63 0.89 -7.09 -1.89
C ALA A 63 1.35 -8.00 -3.02
N CYS A 64 2.62 -8.38 -2.99
CA CYS A 64 3.28 -9.21 -3.99
C CYS A 64 3.82 -10.47 -3.31
N ALA A 65 3.18 -11.61 -3.60
CA ALA A 65 3.64 -12.93 -3.19
C ALA A 65 4.78 -13.39 -4.13
N ALA A 66 6.01 -13.35 -3.64
CA ALA A 66 7.25 -13.60 -4.38
C ALA A 66 7.73 -15.06 -4.32
N GLY A 67 6.85 -16.01 -3.98
CA GLY A 67 7.19 -17.43 -3.89
C GLY A 67 6.06 -18.26 -3.29
N ASN A 68 6.19 -19.58 -3.38
CA ASN A 68 5.15 -20.52 -2.95
C ASN A 68 4.95 -20.56 -1.42
N ALA A 69 5.88 -20.02 -0.63
CA ALA A 69 5.79 -19.96 0.82
C ALA A 69 5.10 -18.68 1.34
N ALA A 70 4.76 -17.74 0.44
CA ALA A 70 3.99 -16.55 0.79
C ALA A 70 2.52 -16.91 1.06
N ASP A 71 2.02 -16.52 2.23
CA ASP A 71 0.61 -16.75 2.59
C ASP A 71 -0.29 -15.67 1.96
N THR A 72 -0.88 -15.99 0.81
CA THR A 72 -1.79 -15.07 0.12
C THR A 72 -3.07 -14.81 0.91
N SER A 73 -3.48 -15.69 1.83
CA SER A 73 -4.63 -15.46 2.70
C SER A 73 -4.37 -14.35 3.71
N VAL A 74 -3.14 -14.26 4.23
CA VAL A 74 -2.72 -13.13 5.06
C VAL A 74 -2.63 -11.85 4.23
N LEU A 75 -1.98 -11.89 3.05
CA LEU A 75 -1.85 -10.71 2.19
C LEU A 75 -3.23 -10.12 1.80
N LYS A 76 -4.22 -10.98 1.56
CA LYS A 76 -5.62 -10.58 1.28
C LYS A 76 -6.32 -9.91 2.46
N GLN A 77 -5.85 -10.10 3.70
CA GLN A 77 -6.36 -9.35 4.86
C GLN A 77 -5.74 -7.96 4.98
N ILE A 78 -4.60 -7.73 4.32
CA ILE A 78 -3.92 -6.43 4.31
C ILE A 78 -4.45 -5.56 3.16
N THR A 79 -4.66 -6.15 1.98
CA THR A 79 -5.17 -5.45 0.80
C THR A 79 -5.91 -6.38 -0.15
N GLU A 80 -6.88 -5.84 -0.88
CA GLU A 80 -7.56 -6.53 -1.99
C GLU A 80 -6.64 -6.75 -3.20
N VAL A 81 -5.56 -5.95 -3.31
CA VAL A 81 -4.64 -6.00 -4.46
C VAL A 81 -3.47 -6.92 -4.14
N VAL A 82 -3.63 -8.21 -4.44
CA VAL A 82 -2.59 -9.23 -4.27
C VAL A 82 -2.14 -9.76 -5.63
N VAL A 83 -0.82 -9.75 -5.87
CA VAL A 83 -0.17 -10.24 -7.08
C VAL A 83 0.74 -11.40 -6.74
N GLU A 84 0.56 -12.53 -7.40
CA GLU A 84 1.44 -13.69 -7.27
C GLU A 84 2.56 -13.63 -8.32
N LEU A 85 3.75 -13.21 -7.91
CA LEU A 85 4.88 -13.01 -8.82
C LEU A 85 5.45 -14.33 -9.35
N ALA A 86 5.29 -15.43 -8.61
CA ALA A 86 5.78 -16.75 -9.02
C ALA A 86 5.04 -17.33 -10.24
N THR A 87 3.81 -16.88 -10.49
CA THR A 87 2.93 -17.39 -11.54
C THR A 87 2.63 -16.36 -12.64
N THR A 88 3.11 -15.12 -12.48
CA THR A 88 2.81 -14.01 -13.39
C THR A 88 3.98 -13.77 -14.36
N ASP A 89 3.69 -13.74 -15.67
CA ASP A 89 4.69 -13.39 -16.68
C ASP A 89 5.05 -11.89 -16.65
N SER A 90 6.22 -11.55 -17.19
CA SER A 90 6.75 -10.18 -17.15
C SER A 90 5.86 -9.13 -17.82
N ASN A 91 5.04 -9.51 -18.81
CA ASN A 91 4.12 -8.58 -19.46
C ASN A 91 2.93 -8.27 -18.55
N SER A 92 2.41 -9.28 -17.86
CA SER A 92 1.32 -9.13 -16.88
C SER A 92 1.73 -8.28 -15.68
N ILE A 93 2.97 -8.45 -15.17
CA ILE A 93 3.53 -7.57 -14.12
C ILE A 93 3.62 -6.12 -14.61
N LYS A 94 4.12 -5.90 -15.83
CA LYS A 94 4.24 -4.56 -16.42
C LYS A 94 2.89 -3.88 -16.61
N ALA A 95 1.89 -4.63 -17.08
CA ALA A 95 0.52 -4.14 -17.22
C ALA A 95 -0.11 -3.80 -15.86
N PHE A 96 0.14 -4.64 -14.85
CA PHE A 96 -0.32 -4.39 -13.49
C PHE A 96 0.27 -3.10 -12.90
N PHE A 97 1.59 -2.90 -12.97
CA PHE A 97 2.19 -1.64 -12.50
C PHE A 97 1.71 -0.43 -13.30
N LYS A 98 1.45 -0.58 -14.61
CA LYS A 98 0.83 0.47 -15.41
C LYS A 98 -0.58 0.81 -14.91
N TRP A 99 -1.37 -0.19 -14.55
CA TRP A 99 -2.69 0.01 -13.95
C TRP A 99 -2.63 0.66 -12.56
N VAL A 100 -1.67 0.25 -11.71
CA VAL A 100 -1.47 0.89 -10.39
C VAL A 100 -1.14 2.36 -10.55
N SER A 101 -0.18 2.69 -11.42
CA SER A 101 0.18 4.09 -11.72
C SER A 101 -1.01 4.90 -12.26
N ALA A 102 -1.83 4.30 -13.12
CA ALA A 102 -3.04 4.95 -13.63
C ALA A 102 -4.11 5.16 -12.55
N SER A 103 -4.32 4.17 -11.68
CA SER A 103 -5.32 4.23 -10.60
C SER A 103 -4.97 5.28 -9.55
N VAL A 104 -3.68 5.40 -9.20
CA VAL A 104 -3.17 6.47 -8.33
C VAL A 104 -3.38 7.85 -8.96
N SER A 105 -3.13 7.97 -10.28
CA SER A 105 -3.33 9.22 -11.02
C SER A 105 -4.79 9.63 -11.11
N THR A 106 -5.71 8.68 -11.31
CA THR A 106 -7.14 8.96 -11.48
C THR A 106 -7.82 9.31 -10.15
N GLY A 107 -7.41 8.67 -9.05
CA GLY A 107 -7.81 9.06 -7.69
C GLY A 107 -7.28 10.45 -7.29
N SER A 108 -6.09 10.81 -7.79
CA SER A 108 -5.45 12.12 -7.59
C SER A 108 -6.13 13.25 -8.37
N GLN A 109 -6.70 12.99 -9.54
CA GLN A 109 -7.44 14.02 -10.30
C GLN A 109 -8.81 14.37 -9.72
N LYS A 110 -9.51 13.43 -9.09
CA LYS A 110 -10.83 13.72 -8.49
C LYS A 110 -10.76 14.69 -7.30
N VAL A 111 -9.65 14.72 -6.56
CA VAL A 111 -9.46 15.70 -5.48
C VAL A 111 -9.08 17.09 -6.01
N ASP A 112 -8.46 17.19 -7.20
CA ASP A 112 -8.14 18.46 -7.85
C ASP A 112 -9.39 19.10 -8.51
N ALA A 113 -10.27 18.27 -9.08
CA ALA A 113 -11.53 18.74 -9.68
C ALA A 113 -12.56 19.25 -8.65
N GLY A 114 -12.51 18.76 -7.41
CA GLY A 114 -13.39 19.21 -6.32
C GLY A 114 -13.07 20.61 -5.77
N GLN A 115 -11.97 21.22 -6.19
CA GLN A 115 -11.55 22.56 -5.74
C GLN A 115 -11.91 23.67 -6.76
N LYS A 116 -12.45 23.33 -7.93
CA LYS A 116 -12.87 24.32 -8.95
C LYS A 116 -14.35 24.69 -8.91
N GLU A 117 -15.15 24.12 -8.01
CA GLU A 117 -16.56 24.46 -7.85
C GLU A 117 -16.90 24.85 -6.41
N VAL A 118 -16.40 26.01 -5.98
CA VAL A 118 -17.07 26.89 -5.00
C VAL A 118 -16.51 28.31 -5.16
N MET A 119 -17.29 29.13 -5.87
CA MET A 119 -17.30 30.61 -6.03
C MET A 119 -15.97 31.37 -6.17
#